data_AF-A0A5C3LIC1-F1
#
_entry.id   AF-A0A5C3LIC1-F1
#
_cell.length_a   1.000
_cell.length_b   1.000
_cell.length_c   1.000
_cell.angle_alpha   90.00
_cell.angle_beta   90.00
_cell.angle_gamma   90.00
#
_symmetry.space_group_name_H-M   'P 1'
#
loop_
_entity.id
_entity.type
_entity.pdbx_description
1 polymer ?
#
loop_
_entity_poly.entity_id
_entity_poly.type
_entity_poly.pdbx_seq_one_letter_code
_entity_poly.pdbx_strand_id
1 'polypeptide(L)'
;MSNSVTVERGFRGTVTGITRAERYQRASLELKNASGRLLGFSTLTGFGENAPMTQEINKQPAWSFGPFGETMTITVTIESAPTATGSFVASKSVAPVTIKKLPDTENLDTFVVSTVSQTIIIRRNNFELG
;
A
#
# COMPACT_ATOMS: atom_id res chain seq x y z
N MET A 1 8.95 -3.52 10.10
CA MET A 1 9.00 -4.44 8.94
C MET A 1 8.56 -3.66 7.71
N SER A 2 9.25 -3.82 6.58
CA SER A 2 8.91 -3.15 5.32
C SER A 2 8.58 -4.17 4.22
N ASN A 3 7.55 -3.91 3.43
CA ASN A 3 7.20 -4.66 2.22
C ASN A 3 7.26 -3.71 1.04
N SER A 4 7.81 -4.14 -0.10
CA SER A 4 7.86 -3.34 -1.32
C SER A 4 7.06 -3.97 -2.45
N VAL A 5 6.49 -3.11 -3.31
CA VAL A 5 5.76 -3.50 -4.53
C VAL A 5 6.23 -2.62 -5.68
N THR A 6 6.65 -3.24 -6.77
CA THR A 6 6.94 -2.55 -8.02
C THR A 6 5.64 -2.19 -8.74
N VAL A 7 5.54 -0.95 -9.20
CA VAL A 7 4.42 -0.40 -9.97
C VAL A 7 4.96 -0.02 -11.33
N GLU A 8 4.55 -0.72 -12.36
CA GLU A 8 4.96 -0.41 -13.73
C GLU A 8 4.43 0.95 -14.19
N ARG A 9 5.13 1.55 -15.17
CA ARG A 9 4.68 2.78 -15.83
C ARG A 9 3.21 2.66 -16.30
N GLY A 10 2.46 3.75 -16.22
CA GLY A 10 1.06 3.84 -16.64
C GLY A 10 0.03 3.29 -15.66
N PHE A 11 0.44 2.75 -14.51
CA PHE A 11 -0.48 2.21 -13.49
C PHE A 11 -0.99 3.30 -12.55
N ARG A 12 -2.31 3.33 -12.33
CA ARG A 12 -2.95 4.04 -11.23
C ARG A 12 -3.35 3.00 -10.18
N GLY A 13 -3.11 3.27 -8.91
CA GLY A 13 -3.45 2.30 -7.88
C GLY A 13 -3.97 2.93 -6.60
N THR A 14 -4.41 2.05 -5.71
CA THR A 14 -4.87 2.39 -4.37
C THR A 14 -4.22 1.47 -3.35
N VAL A 15 -3.82 2.04 -2.23
CA VAL A 15 -3.38 1.29 -1.05
C VAL A 15 -4.46 1.44 0.03
N THR A 16 -4.91 0.31 0.56
CA THR A 16 -5.88 0.23 1.66
C THR A 16 -5.26 -0.51 2.84
N GLY A 17 -5.79 -0.28 4.04
CA GLY A 17 -5.31 -0.96 5.24
C GLY A 17 -6.45 -1.58 6.02
N ILE A 18 -6.18 -2.74 6.61
CA ILE A 18 -7.03 -3.40 7.60
C ILE A 18 -6.15 -3.72 8.79
N THR A 19 -6.57 -3.29 9.98
CA THR A 19 -5.91 -3.66 11.22
C THR A 19 -6.63 -4.82 11.89
N ARG A 20 -5.86 -5.72 12.49
CA ARG A 20 -6.35 -6.76 13.42
C ARG A 20 -5.55 -6.64 14.71
N ALA A 21 -5.65 -5.47 15.32
CA ALA A 21 -4.94 -5.14 16.54
C ALA A 21 -5.81 -4.26 17.43
N GLU A 22 -5.93 -4.64 18.70
CA GLU A 22 -6.66 -3.89 19.73
C GLU A 22 -6.05 -2.51 20.01
N ARG A 23 -4.81 -2.27 19.57
CA ARG A 23 -4.09 -1.02 19.73
C ARG A 23 -3.91 -0.29 18.41
N TYR A 24 -3.73 1.02 18.53
CA TYR A 24 -3.41 1.90 17.42
C TYR A 24 -2.23 1.38 16.60
N GLN A 25 -2.44 1.27 15.29
CA GLN A 25 -1.46 0.91 14.31
C GLN A 25 -1.27 2.06 13.32
N ARG A 26 -0.04 2.20 12.84
CA ARG A 26 0.36 3.17 11.82
C ARG A 26 1.13 2.43 10.72
N ALA A 27 0.77 2.71 9.48
CA ALA A 27 1.44 2.18 8.30
C ALA A 27 1.85 3.34 7.39
N SER A 28 3.15 3.55 7.28
CA SER A 28 3.76 4.59 6.43
C SER A 28 3.99 4.04 5.04
N LEU A 29 3.57 4.79 4.03
CA LEU A 29 3.61 4.45 2.61
C LEU A 29 4.53 5.44 1.91
N GLU A 30 5.55 4.94 1.23
CA GLU A 30 6.46 5.73 0.42
C GLU A 30 6.40 5.25 -1.02
N LEU A 31 6.22 6.17 -1.97
CA LEU A 31 6.36 5.91 -3.39
C LEU A 31 7.65 6.57 -3.89
N LYS A 32 8.57 5.77 -4.40
CA LYS A 32 9.84 6.22 -4.97
C LYS A 32 9.97 5.79 -6.42
N ASN A 33 10.64 6.59 -7.23
CA ASN A 33 11.05 6.16 -8.57
C ASN A 33 12.35 5.32 -8.53
N ALA A 34 12.82 4.88 -9.70
CA ALA A 34 14.04 4.08 -9.82
C ALA A 34 15.31 4.78 -9.30
N SER A 35 15.36 6.12 -9.30
CA SER A 35 16.48 6.88 -8.73
C SER A 35 16.40 7.03 -7.20
N GLY A 36 15.39 6.44 -6.55
CA GLY A 36 15.13 6.58 -5.12
C GLY A 36 14.48 7.90 -4.70
N ARG A 37 14.08 8.75 -5.66
CA ARG A 37 13.40 10.02 -5.36
C ARG A 37 12.00 9.72 -4.84
N LEU A 38 11.66 10.27 -3.68
CA LEU A 38 10.31 10.22 -3.11
C LEU A 38 9.37 11.11 -3.92
N LEU A 39 8.26 10.53 -4.39
CA LEU A 39 7.25 11.21 -5.18
C LEU A 39 5.88 11.27 -4.49
N GLY A 40 5.65 10.39 -3.52
CA GLY A 40 4.42 10.37 -2.76
C GLY A 40 4.63 9.73 -1.40
N PHE A 41 3.88 10.22 -0.41
CA PHE A 41 3.86 9.67 0.92
C PHE A 41 2.43 9.71 1.46
N SER A 42 2.07 8.70 2.25
CA SER A 42 0.86 8.74 3.06
C SER A 42 1.02 7.82 4.27
N THR A 43 0.20 8.06 5.29
CA THR A 43 0.15 7.22 6.48
C THR A 43 -1.27 6.70 6.65
N LEU A 44 -1.45 5.40 6.78
CA LEU A 44 -2.71 4.80 7.19
C LEU A 44 -2.70 4.51 8.69
N THR A 45 -3.78 4.81 9.39
CA THR A 45 -3.92 4.57 10.82
C THR A 45 -5.25 3.91 11.16
N GLY A 46 -5.26 3.10 12.22
CA GLY A 46 -6.46 2.40 12.67
C GLY A 46 -6.22 1.52 13.89
N PHE A 47 -7.30 1.12 14.54
CA PHE A 47 -7.30 0.16 15.66
C PHE A 47 -8.59 -0.67 15.62
N GLY A 48 -8.59 -1.83 16.26
CA GLY A 48 -9.71 -2.75 16.35
C GLY A 48 -9.44 -4.09 15.65
N GLU A 49 -10.33 -5.04 15.91
CA GLU A 49 -10.33 -6.34 15.28
C GLU A 49 -11.01 -6.26 13.90
N ASN A 50 -10.26 -6.51 12.83
CA ASN A 50 -10.74 -6.41 11.43
C ASN A 50 -11.25 -5.01 11.03
N ALA A 51 -10.69 -3.95 11.60
CA ALA A 51 -11.12 -2.59 11.33
C ALA A 51 -10.39 -1.98 10.11
N PRO A 52 -11.08 -1.20 9.26
CA PRO A 52 -10.42 -0.47 8.18
C PRO A 52 -9.50 0.62 8.75
N MET A 53 -8.34 0.80 8.13
CA MET A 53 -7.46 1.92 8.39
C MET A 53 -7.83 3.10 7.48
N THR A 54 -7.52 4.31 7.91
CA THR A 54 -7.77 5.55 7.15
C THR A 54 -6.50 6.38 7.05
N GLN A 55 -6.40 7.22 6.03
CA GLN A 55 -5.31 8.18 5.90
C GLN A 55 -5.27 9.11 7.12
N GLU A 56 -4.10 9.28 7.70
CA GLU A 56 -3.90 10.09 8.90
C GLU A 56 -4.37 11.54 8.68
N ILE A 57 -4.06 12.09 7.50
CA ILE A 57 -4.26 13.50 7.14
C ILE A 57 -5.72 13.88 6.84
N ASN A 58 -6.47 13.02 6.16
CA ASN A 58 -7.81 13.37 5.64
C ASN A 58 -8.87 12.27 5.87
N LYS A 59 -8.53 11.23 6.62
CA LYS A 59 -9.40 10.10 6.99
C LYS A 59 -10.00 9.34 5.80
N GLN A 60 -9.43 9.49 4.61
CA GLN A 60 -9.84 8.70 3.45
C GLN A 60 -9.47 7.22 3.66
N PRO A 61 -10.31 6.27 3.26
CA PRO A 61 -10.10 4.83 3.53
C PRO A 61 -8.99 4.20 2.67
N ALA A 62 -8.45 4.95 1.71
CA ALA A 62 -7.41 4.50 0.80
C ALA A 62 -6.49 5.66 0.43
N TRP A 63 -5.24 5.35 0.12
CA TRP A 63 -4.32 6.28 -0.53
C TRP A 63 -4.24 5.95 -2.03
N SER A 64 -4.53 6.93 -2.87
CA SER A 64 -4.50 6.77 -4.33
C SER A 64 -3.23 7.38 -4.92
N PHE A 65 -2.68 6.77 -5.98
CA PHE A 65 -1.48 7.23 -6.65
C PHE A 65 -1.56 6.99 -8.17
N GLY A 66 -0.73 7.71 -8.93
CA GLY A 66 -0.56 7.53 -10.37
C GLY A 66 -1.73 8.01 -11.24
N PRO A 67 -1.65 7.78 -12.57
CA PRO A 67 -0.57 7.08 -13.27
C PRO A 67 0.75 7.86 -13.31
N PHE A 68 1.86 7.16 -13.53
CA PHE A 68 3.19 7.75 -13.70
C PHE A 68 3.84 7.26 -15.00
N GLY A 69 4.69 8.09 -15.61
CA GLY A 69 5.39 7.75 -16.87
C GLY A 69 6.59 6.80 -16.72
N GLU A 70 6.97 6.47 -15.49
CA GLU A 70 8.12 5.61 -15.17
C GLU A 70 7.72 4.53 -14.14
N THR A 71 8.54 3.49 -14.03
CA THR A 71 8.37 2.43 -13.01
C THR A 71 8.69 2.98 -11.64
N MET A 72 7.83 2.66 -10.68
CA MET A 72 7.90 3.11 -9.29
C MET A 72 7.99 1.91 -8.34
N THR A 73 8.42 2.19 -7.11
CA THR A 73 8.38 1.25 -5.99
C THR A 73 7.58 1.86 -4.86
N ILE A 74 6.55 1.15 -4.39
CA ILE A 74 5.85 1.45 -3.16
C ILE A 74 6.50 0.66 -2.04
N THR A 75 6.94 1.35 -1.00
CA THR A 75 7.40 0.75 0.26
C THR A 75 6.37 1.02 1.34
N VAL A 76 5.96 -0.05 2.02
CA VAL A 76 5.06 0.00 3.16
C VAL A 76 5.85 -0.34 4.41
N THR A 77 5.90 0.56 5.38
CA THR A 77 6.53 0.38 6.69
C THR A 77 5.48 0.38 7.78
N ILE A 78 5.44 -0.67 8.61
CA ILE A 78 4.55 -0.70 9.78
C ILE A 78 5.26 -0.13 11.01
N GLU A 79 4.65 0.91 11.57
CA GLU A 79 4.98 1.54 12.83
C GLU A 79 3.94 1.10 13.86
N SER A 80 4.18 -0.03 14.53
CA SER A 80 3.30 -0.50 15.60
C SER A 80 3.63 0.24 16.90
N ALA A 81 2.60 0.59 17.69
CA ALA A 81 2.83 0.94 19.09
C ALA A 81 3.52 -0.26 19.80
N PRO A 82 4.58 -0.05 20.60
CA PRO A 82 5.25 -1.13 21.31
C PRO A 82 4.24 -1.90 22.18
N THR A 83 4.32 -3.24 22.16
CA THR A 83 3.58 -4.08 23.11
C THR A 83 4.56 -4.82 24.01
N ALA A 84 4.14 -5.10 25.24
CA ALA A 84 4.88 -5.98 26.14
C ALA A 84 4.97 -7.44 25.63
N THR A 85 4.27 -7.79 24.54
CA THR A 85 4.01 -9.20 24.13
C THR A 85 4.31 -9.48 22.65
N GLY A 86 5.22 -8.75 22.01
CA GLY A 86 5.79 -9.14 20.70
C GLY A 86 5.55 -8.16 19.53
N SER A 87 5.98 -8.58 18.34
CA SER A 87 5.99 -7.78 17.10
C SER A 87 4.74 -8.02 16.23
N PHE A 88 4.38 -7.04 15.39
CA PHE A 88 3.31 -7.15 14.40
C PHE A 88 3.89 -7.37 12.99
N VAL A 89 3.16 -8.08 12.13
CA VAL A 89 3.55 -8.39 10.75
C VAL A 89 2.53 -7.82 9.76
N ALA A 90 3.01 -7.22 8.67
CA ALA A 90 2.18 -6.83 7.53
C ALA A 90 1.96 -8.03 6.60
N SER A 91 0.73 -8.27 6.15
CA SER A 91 0.43 -9.34 5.20
C SER A 91 -0.28 -8.88 3.92
N LYS A 92 0.09 -9.60 2.84
CA LYS A 92 -0.47 -9.80 1.49
C LYS A 92 -0.76 -8.58 0.59
N SER A 93 0.07 -8.42 -0.46
CA SER A 93 -0.31 -7.67 -1.67
C SER A 93 -1.32 -8.49 -2.50
N VAL A 94 -2.38 -7.84 -3.02
CA VAL A 94 -3.26 -8.44 -4.03
C VAL A 94 -2.73 -8.03 -5.40
N ALA A 95 -2.58 -9.00 -6.31
CA ALA A 95 -2.01 -8.74 -7.62
C ALA A 95 -2.83 -7.68 -8.40
N PRO A 96 -2.17 -6.82 -9.20
CA PRO A 96 -2.87 -5.83 -10.01
C PRO A 96 -3.91 -6.47 -10.92
N VAL A 97 -5.07 -5.83 -11.05
CA VAL A 97 -6.05 -6.15 -12.09
C VAL A 97 -5.74 -5.27 -13.31
N THR A 98 -5.31 -5.89 -14.40
CA THR A 98 -5.01 -5.21 -15.67
C THR A 98 -6.30 -5.01 -16.48
N ILE A 99 -6.67 -3.76 -16.79
CA ILE A 99 -7.70 -3.45 -17.79
C ILE A 99 -6.98 -2.89 -19.02
N LYS A 100 -6.86 -3.68 -20.09
CA LYS A 100 -6.24 -3.21 -21.33
C LYS A 100 -7.26 -2.37 -22.12
N LYS A 101 -6.96 -1.09 -22.34
CA LYS A 101 -7.62 -0.27 -23.37
C LYS A 101 -6.80 -0.36 -24.67
N LEU A 102 -7.45 -0.63 -25.79
CA LEU A 102 -6.77 -0.68 -27.10
C LEU A 102 -6.24 0.72 -27.48
N PRO A 103 -5.07 0.83 -28.13
CA PRO A 103 -4.54 2.10 -28.62
C PRO A 103 -5.52 2.77 -29.59
N ASP A 104 -5.63 4.09 -29.51
CA ASP A 104 -6.34 4.93 -30.49
C ASP A 104 -5.28 5.69 -31.30
N THR A 105 -5.57 5.92 -32.59
CA THR A 105 -4.84 6.78 -33.51
C THR A 105 -4.39 8.14 -32.96
N GLU A 106 -5.08 8.69 -31.97
CA GLU A 106 -4.72 9.97 -31.33
C GLU A 106 -3.83 9.82 -30.07
N ASN A 107 -3.56 8.60 -29.61
CA ASN A 107 -2.82 8.34 -28.38
C ASN A 107 -1.91 7.10 -28.52
N LEU A 108 -0.68 7.35 -28.99
CA LEU A 108 0.35 6.34 -29.27
C LEU A 108 0.94 5.68 -28.00
N ASP A 109 0.60 6.17 -26.81
CA ASP A 109 0.98 5.54 -25.55
C ASP A 109 0.13 4.27 -25.34
N THR A 110 0.77 3.11 -25.46
CA THR A 110 0.18 1.80 -25.70
C THR A 110 -0.68 1.19 -24.58
N PHE A 111 -1.06 1.92 -23.52
CA PHE A 111 -1.96 1.43 -22.48
C PHE A 111 -2.30 2.52 -21.44
N VAL A 112 -3.55 2.64 -21.01
CA VAL A 112 -3.88 3.07 -19.63
C VAL A 112 -5.20 2.42 -19.18
N VAL A 113 -5.12 1.55 -18.17
CA VAL A 113 -5.84 1.55 -16.86
C VAL A 113 -5.56 0.17 -16.23
N SER A 114 -4.51 0.07 -15.43
CA SER A 114 -4.27 -1.10 -14.59
C SER A 114 -4.33 -0.69 -13.13
N THR A 115 -5.13 -1.39 -12.32
CA THR A 115 -5.32 -1.08 -10.91
C THR A 115 -4.46 -2.01 -10.06
N VAL A 116 -3.48 -1.44 -9.35
CA VAL A 116 -2.84 -2.13 -8.22
C VAL A 116 -3.68 -1.87 -6.97
N SER A 117 -4.11 -2.93 -6.29
CA SER A 117 -4.74 -2.84 -4.97
C SER A 117 -3.84 -3.53 -3.96
N GLN A 118 -3.15 -2.76 -3.12
CA GLN A 118 -2.40 -3.31 -2.00
C GLN A 118 -3.25 -3.20 -0.73
N THR A 119 -3.56 -4.32 -0.11
CA THR A 119 -4.20 -4.36 1.21
C THR A 119 -3.15 -4.67 2.25
N ILE A 120 -2.99 -3.77 3.21
CA ILE A 120 -2.07 -3.97 4.32
C ILE A 120 -2.87 -4.60 5.46
N ILE A 121 -2.65 -5.88 5.75
CA ILE A 121 -3.25 -6.50 6.93
C ILE A 121 -2.22 -6.58 8.05
N ILE A 122 -2.44 -5.83 9.13
CA ILE A 122 -1.57 -5.85 10.32
C ILE A 122 -2.12 -6.88 11.31
N ARG A 123 -1.32 -7.88 11.67
CA ARG A 123 -1.68 -8.93 12.65
C ARG A 123 -0.60 -9.10 13.70
N ARG A 124 -0.97 -9.55 14.91
CA ARG A 124 0.01 -10.06 15.89
C ARG A 124 0.79 -11.22 15.27
N ASN A 125 2.10 -11.25 15.49
CA ASN A 125 2.92 -12.40 15.11
C ASN A 125 2.70 -13.50 16.15
N ASN A 126 1.86 -14.48 15.84
CA ASN A 126 1.79 -15.70 16.63
C ASN A 126 2.98 -16.58 16.20
N PHE A 127 4.17 -16.27 16.69
CA PHE A 127 5.22 -17.31 16.71
C PHE A 127 4.84 -18.26 17.84
N GLU A 128 4.66 -19.52 17.45
CA GLU A 128 4.22 -20.62 18.28
C GLU A 128 5.13 -20.78 19.51
N LEU A 129 4.50 -21.11 20.64
CA LEU A 129 5.18 -21.69 21.78
C LEU A 129 5.80 -23.01 21.34
N GLY A 130 7.13 -23.06 21.34
CA GLY A 130 7.95 -24.28 21.30
C GLY A 130 9.06 -24.12 22.33
#